data_AF-A0A7J8SZJ0-F1
#
_entry.id   AF-A0A7J8SZJ0-F1
#
_cell.length_a   1.000
_cell.length_b   1.000
_cell.length_c   1.000
_cell.angle_alpha   90.00
_cell.angle_beta   90.00
_cell.angle_gamma   90.00
#
_symmetry.space_group_name_H-M   'P 1'
#
loop_
_entity.id
_entity.type
_entity.pdbx_description
1 polymer ?
#
loop_
_entity_poly.entity_id
_entity_poly.type
_entity_poly.pdbx_seq_one_letter_code
_entity_poly.pdbx_strand_id
1 'polypeptide(L)'
;YQPDDPVTLWVNKVGPYNNPQETYNYYSLPFCHPGTNPAHKWGGLGEVLGGNELIDSQIENVEKSTICQLELDEAKVREFKDAIENSYWFEFFMGFVGELHPDRNSDNGKHVLYTHKNIIIKYNKDQIIHVNLTQESPKPLEAGRIFDLTYSIKWIPTNVTFARRFDVYLDYPFFEHQIHWFSVFNSFMMVIFLTGLVSMILMRTLRNDYAKYAREDDDLETLERDVSEESGWKLVHGDVFRPPYNLVLLSAVVGTGAQLALLVLLVILLAIVGTLYVGYVASMN
;
A
#
# COMPACT_ATOMS: atom_id res chain seq x y z
N TYR A 1 22.41 -10.26 -20.75
CA TYR A 1 22.92 -11.23 -19.79
C TYR A 1 23.47 -12.36 -20.62
N GLN A 2 24.77 -12.52 -20.63
CA GLN A 2 25.42 -13.66 -21.25
C GLN A 2 25.53 -14.79 -20.22
N PRO A 3 25.52 -16.07 -20.66
CA PRO A 3 25.94 -17.16 -19.79
C PRO A 3 27.31 -16.82 -19.20
N ASP A 4 27.47 -16.96 -17.89
CA ASP A 4 28.69 -16.66 -17.12
C ASP A 4 28.94 -15.19 -16.75
N ASP A 5 28.01 -14.26 -17.03
CA ASP A 5 28.10 -12.90 -16.46
C ASP A 5 28.00 -12.96 -14.92
N PRO A 6 28.85 -12.23 -14.17
CA PRO A 6 28.75 -12.17 -12.72
C PRO A 6 27.47 -11.44 -12.30
N VAL A 7 26.68 -12.07 -11.44
CA VAL A 7 25.46 -11.50 -10.87
C VAL A 7 25.68 -11.25 -9.39
N THR A 8 25.76 -9.97 -9.02
CA THR A 8 25.91 -9.56 -7.62
C THR A 8 24.55 -9.54 -6.93
N LEU A 9 24.41 -10.32 -5.87
CA LEU A 9 23.25 -10.31 -4.99
C LEU A 9 23.47 -9.35 -3.83
N TRP A 10 22.48 -8.49 -3.57
CA TRP A 10 22.55 -7.47 -2.52
C TRP A 10 21.61 -7.80 -1.37
N VAL A 11 22.10 -7.61 -0.16
CA VAL A 11 21.32 -7.70 1.08
C VAL A 11 21.00 -6.30 1.59
N ASN A 12 19.86 -6.11 2.24
CA ASN A 12 19.45 -4.80 2.73
C ASN A 12 19.21 -4.84 4.25
N LYS A 13 17.99 -5.16 4.66
CA LYS A 13 17.53 -5.02 6.05
C LYS A 13 16.79 -6.23 6.59
N VAL A 14 16.63 -6.30 7.89
CA VAL A 14 15.83 -7.28 8.65
C VAL A 14 14.93 -6.53 9.63
N GLY A 15 13.80 -7.11 10.03
CA GLY A 15 12.94 -6.50 11.04
C GLY A 15 11.78 -7.41 11.44
N PRO A 16 11.07 -7.13 12.54
CA PRO A 16 9.89 -7.89 12.95
C PRO A 16 8.70 -7.65 12.00
N TYR A 17 7.94 -8.70 11.67
CA TYR A 17 6.76 -8.57 10.82
C TYR A 17 5.67 -7.69 11.45
N ASN A 18 5.54 -7.75 12.78
CA ASN A 18 4.52 -7.01 13.53
C ASN A 18 4.81 -5.51 13.67
N ASN A 19 6.02 -5.05 13.37
CA ASN A 19 6.40 -3.64 13.46
C ASN A 19 7.22 -3.20 12.22
N PRO A 20 6.56 -2.83 11.11
CA PRO A 20 7.25 -2.47 9.87
C PRO A 20 8.14 -1.21 9.93
N GLN A 21 8.01 -0.40 10.98
CA GLN A 21 8.85 0.80 11.16
C GLN A 21 10.21 0.48 11.80
N GLU A 22 10.35 -0.71 12.37
CA GLU A 22 11.58 -1.19 12.98
C GLU A 22 12.36 -2.02 11.98
N THR A 23 13.46 -1.47 11.48
CA THR A 23 14.32 -2.14 10.51
C THR A 23 15.79 -1.98 10.90
N TYR A 24 16.53 -3.08 10.84
CA TYR A 24 17.95 -3.18 11.13
C TYR A 24 18.70 -3.69 9.90
N ASN A 25 20.02 -3.53 9.85
CA ASN A 25 20.82 -4.07 8.76
C ASN A 25 20.78 -5.60 8.74
N TYR A 26 20.85 -6.23 7.56
CA TYR A 26 20.77 -7.70 7.45
C TYR A 26 21.77 -8.46 8.37
N TYR A 27 22.98 -7.92 8.50
CA TYR A 27 24.04 -8.48 9.34
C TYR A 27 23.92 -8.16 10.84
N SER A 28 22.83 -7.51 11.28
CA SER A 28 22.56 -7.37 12.71
C SER A 28 22.29 -8.73 13.35
N LEU A 29 21.65 -9.64 12.61
CA LEU A 29 21.50 -11.03 13.00
C LEU A 29 22.82 -11.79 12.77
N PRO A 30 23.09 -12.87 13.53
CA PRO A 30 24.37 -13.58 13.50
C PRO A 30 24.47 -14.54 12.30
N PHE A 31 24.12 -14.03 11.12
CA PHE A 31 24.41 -14.65 9.84
C PHE A 31 25.88 -14.48 9.47
N CYS A 32 26.28 -15.17 8.42
CA CYS A 32 27.65 -15.08 7.93
C CYS A 32 27.90 -13.70 7.34
N HIS A 33 28.88 -13.03 7.94
CA HIS A 33 29.34 -11.74 7.49
C HIS A 33 30.26 -11.92 6.27
N PRO A 34 30.14 -11.05 5.26
CA PRO A 34 31.07 -11.02 4.14
C PRO A 34 32.48 -10.70 4.65
N GLY A 35 33.50 -11.07 3.88
CA GLY A 35 34.90 -10.81 4.21
C GLY A 35 35.24 -9.31 4.26
N THR A 36 36.53 -8.97 4.35
CA THR A 36 37.04 -7.59 4.49
C THR A 36 36.37 -6.60 3.52
N ASN A 37 35.62 -5.64 4.10
CA ASN A 37 34.95 -4.51 3.46
C ASN A 37 34.02 -4.88 2.29
N PRO A 38 32.79 -5.35 2.55
CA PRO A 38 31.81 -5.54 1.48
C PRO A 38 31.53 -4.22 0.76
N ALA A 39 31.19 -4.29 -0.53
CA ALA A 39 30.76 -3.09 -1.25
C ALA A 39 29.40 -2.62 -0.70
N HIS A 40 29.28 -1.32 -0.42
CA HIS A 40 28.03 -0.69 -0.01
C HIS A 40 27.50 0.15 -1.16
N LYS A 41 26.20 0.04 -1.44
CA LYS A 41 25.50 0.86 -2.42
C LYS A 41 24.34 1.59 -1.73
N TRP A 42 24.41 2.91 -1.78
CA TRP A 42 23.39 3.81 -1.23
C TRP A 42 22.51 4.34 -2.34
N GLY A 43 21.22 4.41 -2.06
CA GLY A 43 20.22 5.00 -2.94
C GLY A 43 20.17 6.52 -2.85
N GLY A 44 19.05 7.09 -3.31
CA GLY A 44 18.74 8.50 -3.09
C GLY A 44 18.45 8.83 -1.61
N LEU A 45 18.35 10.12 -1.29
CA LEU A 45 18.13 10.60 0.09
C LEU A 45 16.93 9.93 0.78
N GLY A 46 15.83 9.70 0.06
CA GLY A 46 14.65 9.02 0.59
C GLY A 46 14.89 7.56 0.97
N GLU A 47 15.74 6.84 0.23
CA GLU A 47 16.10 5.45 0.53
C GLU A 47 17.01 5.37 1.75
N VAL A 48 17.96 6.30 1.85
CA VAL A 48 18.86 6.40 3.01
C VAL A 48 18.07 6.73 4.29
N LEU A 49 17.12 7.67 4.22
CA LEU A 49 16.24 8.00 5.35
C LEU A 49 15.30 6.85 5.74
N GLY A 50 14.96 5.97 4.79
CA GLY A 50 14.21 4.74 5.02
C GLY A 50 15.04 3.58 5.55
N GLY A 51 16.33 3.81 5.86
CA GLY A 51 17.24 2.80 6.40
C GLY A 51 17.71 1.77 5.38
N ASN A 52 17.65 2.06 4.08
CA ASN A 52 18.15 1.15 3.06
C ASN A 52 19.66 1.30 2.89
N GLU A 53 20.35 0.17 3.00
CA GLU A 53 21.79 0.03 2.81
C GLU A 53 22.03 -1.29 2.07
N LEU A 54 22.37 -1.21 0.78
CA LEU A 54 22.63 -2.41 0.00
C LEU A 54 24.06 -2.87 0.21
N ILE A 55 24.23 -4.07 0.76
CA ILE A 55 25.53 -4.67 1.03
C ILE A 55 25.71 -5.88 0.12
N ASP A 56 26.88 -6.00 -0.51
CA ASP A 56 27.21 -7.14 -1.36
C ASP A 56 27.25 -8.44 -0.54
N SER A 57 26.47 -9.43 -0.95
CA SER A 57 26.41 -10.74 -0.31
C SER A 57 27.62 -11.63 -0.60
N GLN A 58 28.46 -11.28 -1.59
CA GLN A 58 29.61 -12.08 -2.08
C GLN A 58 29.23 -13.50 -2.54
N ILE A 59 27.95 -13.71 -2.89
CA ILE A 59 27.47 -14.97 -3.46
C ILE A 59 27.83 -15.02 -4.95
N GLU A 60 28.57 -16.05 -5.34
CA GLU A 60 28.96 -16.29 -6.73
C GLU A 60 27.82 -16.95 -7.54
N ASN A 61 27.84 -16.79 -8.86
CA ASN A 61 26.85 -17.37 -9.76
C ASN A 61 27.16 -18.86 -10.04
N VAL A 62 27.13 -19.68 -9.00
CA VAL A 62 27.40 -21.13 -9.08
C VAL A 62 26.11 -21.92 -8.77
N GLU A 63 25.89 -23.04 -9.47
CA GLU A 63 24.68 -23.86 -9.30
C GLU A 63 24.45 -24.30 -7.84
N LYS A 64 25.53 -24.62 -7.12
CA LYS A 64 25.49 -24.93 -5.69
C LYS A 64 26.84 -24.66 -5.05
N SER A 65 26.84 -23.89 -3.97
CA SER A 65 28.05 -23.67 -3.16
C SER A 65 27.70 -23.44 -1.68
N THR A 66 28.73 -23.43 -0.85
CA THR A 66 28.63 -23.14 0.58
C THR A 66 28.91 -21.65 0.79
N ILE A 67 28.02 -20.96 1.49
CA ILE A 67 28.22 -19.56 1.89
C ILE A 67 29.31 -19.52 2.96
N CYS A 68 29.17 -20.35 4.00
CA CYS A 68 29.99 -20.32 5.19
C CYS A 68 29.63 -21.49 6.14
N GLN A 69 30.48 -21.70 7.13
CA GLN A 69 30.17 -22.53 8.29
C GLN A 69 29.78 -21.60 9.46
N LEU A 70 28.56 -21.78 9.96
CA LEU A 70 28.04 -21.04 11.09
C LEU A 70 28.14 -21.90 12.36
N GLU A 71 29.01 -21.50 13.27
CA GLU A 71 29.08 -22.09 14.61
C GLU A 71 28.06 -21.40 15.53
N LEU A 72 27.17 -22.20 16.13
CA LEU A 72 26.10 -21.72 16.99
C LEU A 72 26.52 -21.70 18.46
N ASP A 73 26.89 -20.52 18.94
CA ASP A 73 27.08 -20.24 20.36
C ASP A 73 25.74 -20.04 21.07
N GLU A 74 25.71 -20.19 22.40
CA GLU A 74 24.48 -19.96 23.19
C GLU A 74 23.90 -18.55 22.98
N ALA A 75 24.76 -17.55 22.80
CA ALA A 75 24.35 -16.17 22.50
C ALA A 75 23.64 -16.06 21.14
N LYS A 76 24.24 -16.63 20.09
CA LYS A 76 23.66 -16.63 18.73
C LYS A 76 22.35 -17.40 18.66
N VAL A 77 22.28 -18.53 19.38
CA VAL A 77 21.04 -19.32 19.48
C VAL A 77 19.93 -18.51 20.15
N ARG A 78 20.24 -17.75 21.20
CA ARG A 78 19.25 -16.88 21.86
C ARG A 78 18.73 -15.81 20.91
N GLU A 79 19.62 -15.15 20.17
CA GLU A 79 19.26 -14.11 19.21
C GLU A 79 18.39 -14.66 18.07
N PHE A 80 18.74 -15.81 17.49
CA PHE A 80 17.90 -16.45 16.48
C PHE A 80 16.54 -16.89 17.03
N LYS A 81 16.47 -17.36 18.28
CA LYS A 81 15.19 -17.70 18.91
C LYS A 81 14.29 -16.48 19.04
N ASP A 82 14.83 -15.38 19.56
CA ASP A 82 14.09 -14.11 19.70
C ASP A 82 13.60 -13.58 18.34
N ALA A 83 14.45 -13.65 17.31
CA ALA A 83 14.06 -13.27 15.95
C ALA A 83 12.95 -14.16 15.39
N ILE A 84 13.00 -15.48 15.64
CA ILE A 84 11.96 -16.44 15.20
C ILE A 84 10.64 -16.20 15.95
N GLU A 85 10.68 -15.97 17.27
CA GLU A 85 9.48 -15.69 18.08
C GLU A 85 8.78 -14.41 17.61
N ASN A 86 9.55 -13.39 17.26
CA ASN A 86 9.04 -12.11 16.77
C ASN A 86 8.74 -12.11 15.25
N SER A 87 8.83 -13.27 14.59
CA SER A 87 8.56 -13.43 13.15
C SER A 87 9.35 -12.43 12.29
N TYR A 88 10.67 -12.38 12.49
CA TYR A 88 11.53 -11.48 11.74
C TYR A 88 11.53 -11.84 10.24
N TRP A 89 11.46 -10.80 9.41
CA TRP A 89 11.63 -10.87 7.97
C TRP A 89 12.95 -10.23 7.56
N PHE A 90 13.38 -10.49 6.32
CA PHE A 90 14.58 -9.92 5.76
C PHE A 90 14.37 -9.56 4.29
N GLU A 91 15.06 -8.51 3.87
CA GLU A 91 15.19 -8.07 2.51
C GLU A 91 16.54 -8.50 1.97
N PHE A 92 16.52 -9.58 1.22
CA PHE A 92 17.42 -9.68 0.09
C PHE A 92 16.73 -9.03 -1.11
N PHE A 93 17.53 -8.48 -2.02
CA PHE A 93 17.20 -8.60 -3.44
C PHE A 93 17.63 -10.04 -3.83
N MET A 94 16.93 -11.14 -3.55
CA MET A 94 15.55 -11.43 -3.11
C MET A 94 15.39 -12.35 -1.88
N GLY A 95 14.38 -12.08 -1.02
CA GLY A 95 13.45 -13.04 -0.35
C GLY A 95 13.54 -13.30 1.18
N PHE A 96 12.46 -13.88 1.77
CA PHE A 96 11.94 -13.81 3.18
C PHE A 96 12.34 -14.98 4.15
N VAL A 97 12.44 -14.76 5.50
CA VAL A 97 13.12 -15.65 6.52
C VAL A 97 12.31 -16.87 7.01
N GLY A 98 11.35 -17.36 6.23
CA GLY A 98 10.62 -18.59 6.55
C GLY A 98 9.42 -18.40 7.49
N GLU A 99 8.71 -19.51 7.73
CA GLU A 99 7.43 -19.56 8.45
C GLU A 99 7.52 -20.48 9.68
N LEU A 100 6.72 -20.16 10.71
CA LEU A 100 6.50 -20.97 11.90
C LEU A 100 5.68 -22.21 11.54
N HIS A 101 6.27 -23.40 11.62
CA HIS A 101 5.53 -24.65 11.48
C HIS A 101 4.78 -24.98 12.79
N PRO A 102 3.43 -25.04 12.79
CA PRO A 102 2.70 -25.54 13.94
C PRO A 102 2.86 -27.06 14.00
N ASP A 103 3.56 -27.57 15.01
CA ASP A 103 3.57 -28.99 15.33
C ASP A 103 2.43 -29.31 16.30
N ARG A 104 1.65 -30.33 15.97
CA ARG A 104 0.34 -30.58 16.58
C ARG A 104 0.40 -31.33 17.92
N ASN A 105 1.55 -31.39 18.59
CA ASN A 105 1.70 -32.24 19.77
C ASN A 105 2.77 -31.84 20.82
N SER A 106 3.20 -30.59 20.89
CA SER A 106 3.89 -30.12 22.11
C SER A 106 3.79 -28.61 22.24
N ASP A 107 3.50 -28.15 23.45
CA ASP A 107 3.30 -26.74 23.84
C ASP A 107 4.59 -25.88 23.77
N ASN A 108 5.62 -26.37 23.08
CA ASN A 108 6.87 -25.68 22.79
C ASN A 108 7.23 -25.93 21.32
N GLY A 109 6.88 -24.98 20.45
CA GLY A 109 7.32 -25.01 19.05
C GLY A 109 8.84 -25.12 18.97
N LYS A 110 9.37 -26.06 18.19
CA LYS A 110 10.82 -26.17 17.99
C LYS A 110 11.29 -25.06 17.06
N HIS A 111 12.14 -24.17 17.54
CA HIS A 111 12.79 -23.18 16.68
C HIS A 111 13.72 -23.88 15.70
N VAL A 112 13.46 -23.71 14.41
CA VAL A 112 14.24 -24.27 13.32
C VAL A 112 14.85 -23.15 12.48
N LEU A 113 16.09 -23.37 12.04
CA LEU A 113 16.79 -22.48 11.11
C LEU A 113 16.94 -23.19 9.77
N TYR A 114 16.59 -22.49 8.69
CA TYR A 114 16.80 -23.00 7.34
C TYR A 114 18.26 -22.82 6.92
N THR A 115 18.88 -23.91 6.46
CA THR A 115 20.33 -23.92 6.15
C THR A 115 20.63 -23.89 4.66
N HIS A 116 19.63 -24.14 3.80
CA HIS A 116 19.78 -24.09 2.35
C HIS A 116 18.92 -22.97 1.75
N LYS A 117 19.52 -22.11 0.93
CA LYS A 117 18.85 -21.05 0.17
C LYS A 117 18.77 -21.44 -1.30
N ASN A 118 17.57 -21.57 -1.85
CA ASN A 118 17.35 -21.93 -3.25
C ASN A 118 16.86 -20.69 -4.02
N ILE A 119 17.71 -20.18 -4.89
CA ILE A 119 17.52 -18.93 -5.64
C ILE A 119 17.15 -19.29 -7.07
N ILE A 120 15.97 -18.88 -7.51
CA ILE A 120 15.47 -19.12 -8.87
C ILE A 120 15.46 -17.79 -9.61
N ILE A 121 16.29 -17.65 -10.63
CA ILE A 121 16.38 -16.44 -11.44
C ILE A 121 15.63 -16.66 -12.75
N LYS A 122 14.50 -15.96 -12.93
CA LYS A 122 13.77 -15.91 -14.19
C LYS A 122 14.31 -14.82 -15.09
N TYR A 123 14.69 -15.19 -16.30
CA TYR A 123 15.27 -14.28 -17.28
C TYR A 123 14.53 -14.35 -18.63
N ASN A 124 14.50 -13.24 -19.35
CA ASN A 124 13.99 -13.17 -20.71
C ASN A 124 15.08 -12.52 -21.58
N LYS A 125 15.63 -13.30 -22.52
CA LYS A 125 16.79 -12.90 -23.34
C LYS A 125 17.93 -12.40 -22.44
N ASP A 126 18.25 -11.12 -22.52
CA ASP A 126 19.34 -10.48 -21.82
C ASP A 126 18.97 -9.85 -20.47
N GLN A 127 17.71 -9.97 -20.04
CA GLN A 127 17.17 -9.22 -18.91
C GLN A 127 16.67 -10.16 -17.81
N ILE A 128 17.07 -9.88 -16.57
CA ILE A 128 16.52 -10.53 -15.38
C ILE A 128 15.13 -9.93 -15.13
N ILE A 129 14.12 -10.78 -15.03
CA ILE A 129 12.73 -10.37 -14.88
C ILE A 129 12.30 -10.50 -13.42
N HIS A 130 12.53 -11.66 -12.83
CA HIS A 130 12.06 -11.98 -11.50
C HIS A 130 12.98 -13.03 -10.88
N VAL A 131 13.58 -12.73 -9.74
CA VAL A 131 14.27 -13.71 -8.92
C VAL A 131 13.23 -14.37 -8.00
N ASN A 132 13.53 -15.45 -7.29
CA ASN A 132 12.71 -15.94 -6.20
C ASN A 132 13.65 -16.65 -5.25
N LEU A 133 13.48 -16.48 -3.94
CA LEU A 133 14.28 -17.18 -2.96
C LEU A 133 13.36 -18.03 -2.10
N THR A 134 13.58 -19.34 -2.12
CA THR A 134 12.97 -20.29 -1.22
C THR A 134 14.03 -20.80 -0.24
N GLN A 135 13.60 -21.18 0.95
CA GLN A 135 14.48 -21.72 1.98
C GLN A 135 14.11 -23.17 2.27
N GLU A 136 15.12 -24.01 2.40
CA GLU A 136 14.99 -25.46 2.53
C GLU A 136 15.91 -25.98 3.66
N SER A 137 15.75 -27.26 4.00
CA SER A 137 16.55 -27.94 5.03
C SER A 137 16.46 -27.28 6.42
N PRO A 138 15.28 -27.33 7.09
CA PRO A 138 15.12 -26.86 8.45
C PRO A 138 15.96 -27.72 9.41
N LYS A 139 16.79 -27.08 10.23
CA LYS A 139 17.57 -27.73 11.28
C LYS A 139 17.21 -27.12 12.65
N PRO A 140 17.07 -27.94 13.70
CA PRO A 140 16.77 -27.43 15.04
C PRO A 140 17.93 -26.58 15.58
N LEU A 141 17.63 -25.46 16.22
CA LEU A 141 18.63 -24.59 16.85
C LEU A 141 19.12 -25.19 18.18
N GLU A 142 20.33 -25.78 18.15
CA GLU A 142 21.03 -26.31 19.32
C GLU A 142 22.42 -25.68 19.42
N ALA A 143 22.83 -25.30 20.63
CA ALA A 143 24.15 -24.71 20.88
C ALA A 143 25.26 -25.77 20.70
N GLY A 144 26.41 -25.35 20.17
CA GLY A 144 27.57 -26.20 19.91
C GLY A 144 27.49 -27.02 18.62
N ARG A 145 26.47 -26.80 17.77
CA ARG A 145 26.42 -27.37 16.41
C ARG A 145 27.00 -26.40 15.39
N ILE A 146 27.67 -26.96 14.39
CA ILE A 146 28.15 -26.24 13.21
C ILE A 146 27.17 -26.50 12.08
N PHE A 147 26.69 -25.44 11.45
CA PHE A 147 25.82 -25.50 10.28
C PHE A 147 26.52 -24.97 9.04
N ASP A 148 26.60 -25.82 8.02
CA ASP A 148 26.99 -25.38 6.69
C ASP A 148 25.80 -24.67 6.03
N LEU A 149 25.89 -23.35 5.90
CA LEU A 149 24.92 -22.57 5.14
C LEU A 149 25.26 -22.69 3.66
N THR A 150 24.32 -23.15 2.87
CA THR A 150 24.52 -23.44 1.45
C THR A 150 23.49 -22.71 0.61
N TYR A 151 23.83 -22.43 -0.64
CA TYR A 151 22.90 -21.87 -1.61
C TYR A 151 22.92 -22.66 -2.91
N SER A 152 21.83 -22.59 -3.66
CA SER A 152 21.75 -23.07 -5.03
C SER A 152 21.09 -22.02 -5.92
N ILE A 153 21.58 -21.88 -7.15
CA ILE A 153 21.06 -20.93 -8.13
C ILE A 153 20.55 -21.70 -9.34
N LYS A 154 19.29 -21.44 -9.73
CA LYS A 154 18.65 -22.03 -10.91
C LYS A 154 18.17 -20.94 -11.84
N TRP A 155 18.56 -21.03 -13.10
CA TRP A 155 18.17 -20.10 -14.15
C TRP A 155 17.00 -20.68 -14.96
N ILE A 156 15.90 -19.93 -15.07
CA ILE A 156 14.69 -20.37 -15.77
C ILE A 156 14.29 -19.32 -16.82
N PRO A 157 14.13 -19.70 -18.11
CA PRO A 157 13.67 -18.77 -19.12
C PRO A 157 12.18 -18.41 -18.90
N THR A 158 11.80 -17.16 -19.14
CA THR A 158 10.41 -16.68 -19.07
C THR A 158 10.02 -15.85 -20.29
N ASN A 159 8.73 -15.89 -20.63
CA ASN A 159 8.15 -15.11 -21.73
C ASN A 159 7.69 -13.71 -21.28
N VAL A 160 7.78 -13.38 -19.99
CA VAL A 160 7.38 -12.07 -19.45
C VAL A 160 8.35 -11.00 -19.91
N THR A 161 7.85 -9.90 -20.46
CA THR A 161 8.69 -8.78 -20.91
C THR A 161 9.19 -7.96 -19.73
N PHE A 162 10.36 -7.33 -19.86
CA PHE A 162 10.94 -6.51 -18.78
C PHE A 162 10.05 -5.34 -18.35
N ALA A 163 9.24 -4.81 -19.28
CA ALA A 163 8.26 -3.76 -18.97
C ALA A 163 7.19 -4.25 -17.98
N ARG A 164 6.74 -5.50 -18.11
CA ARG A 164 5.69 -6.13 -17.29
C ARG A 164 6.21 -6.87 -16.06
N ARG A 165 7.49 -6.70 -15.71
CA ARG A 165 8.12 -7.41 -14.57
C ARG A 165 7.45 -7.11 -13.24
N PHE A 166 6.89 -5.92 -13.07
CA PHE A 166 6.26 -5.49 -11.83
C PHE A 166 4.79 -5.92 -11.69
N ASP A 167 4.20 -6.47 -12.75
CA ASP A 167 2.78 -6.89 -12.74
C ASP A 167 2.52 -7.94 -11.66
N VAL A 168 3.51 -8.79 -11.35
CA VAL A 168 3.46 -9.79 -10.26
C VAL A 168 3.27 -9.15 -8.89
N TYR A 169 3.78 -7.94 -8.66
CA TYR A 169 3.60 -7.20 -7.40
C TYR A 169 2.33 -6.36 -7.38
N LEU A 170 1.69 -6.19 -8.54
CA LEU A 170 0.40 -5.50 -8.68
C LEU A 170 -0.78 -6.47 -8.54
N ASP A 171 -0.52 -7.78 -8.50
CA ASP A 171 -1.57 -8.78 -8.39
C ASP A 171 -2.32 -8.69 -7.05
N TYR A 172 -3.63 -8.70 -7.21
CA TYR A 172 -4.68 -8.11 -6.38
C TYR A 172 -4.98 -8.74 -4.98
N PRO A 173 -4.58 -9.98 -4.61
CA PRO A 173 -5.00 -10.57 -3.32
C PRO A 173 -4.40 -9.93 -2.06
N PHE A 174 -3.31 -9.17 -2.18
CA PHE A 174 -2.57 -8.63 -1.02
C PHE A 174 -3.11 -7.26 -0.54
N PHE A 175 -3.64 -6.44 -1.45
CA PHE A 175 -4.08 -5.08 -1.15
C PHE A 175 -5.59 -4.94 -0.85
N GLU A 176 -6.41 -5.95 -1.18
CA GLU A 176 -7.81 -5.97 -0.77
C GLU A 176 -7.95 -6.47 0.68
N HIS A 177 -7.59 -5.63 1.63
CA HIS A 177 -8.15 -5.78 2.96
C HIS A 177 -9.68 -5.66 2.85
N GLN A 178 -10.41 -6.67 3.32
CA GLN A 178 -11.88 -6.77 3.34
C GLN A 178 -12.60 -5.65 4.14
N ILE A 179 -11.87 -4.60 4.52
CA ILE A 179 -12.27 -3.53 5.44
C ILE A 179 -12.99 -2.38 4.70
N HIS A 180 -12.84 -2.25 3.38
CA HIS A 180 -13.47 -1.14 2.63
C HIS A 180 -15.01 -1.17 2.68
N TRP A 181 -15.61 -2.36 2.66
CA TRP A 181 -17.08 -2.50 2.71
C TRP A 181 -17.70 -1.99 4.02
N PHE A 182 -17.00 -2.08 5.15
CA PHE A 182 -17.48 -1.57 6.43
C PHE A 182 -17.55 -0.03 6.47
N SER A 183 -16.55 0.64 5.90
CA SER A 183 -16.53 2.12 5.80
C SER A 183 -17.58 2.65 4.82
N VAL A 184 -17.75 1.98 3.67
CA VAL A 184 -18.79 2.34 2.68
C VAL A 184 -20.19 2.18 3.28
N PHE A 185 -20.45 1.09 3.99
CA PHE A 185 -21.74 0.89 4.64
C PHE A 185 -22.02 1.95 5.73
N ASN A 186 -21.02 2.26 6.55
CA ASN A 186 -21.15 3.28 7.60
C ASN A 186 -21.46 4.68 7.01
N SER A 187 -20.78 5.07 5.93
CA SER A 187 -21.06 6.34 5.24
C SER A 187 -22.44 6.35 4.56
N PHE A 188 -22.83 5.24 3.92
CA PHE A 188 -24.10 5.12 3.21
C PHE A 188 -25.32 5.19 4.15
N MET A 189 -25.26 4.53 5.30
CA MET A 189 -26.32 4.59 6.32
C MET A 189 -26.52 6.01 6.86
N MET A 190 -25.44 6.78 7.04
CA MET A 190 -25.52 8.18 7.48
C MET A 190 -26.28 9.06 6.47
N VAL A 191 -26.05 8.86 5.17
CA VAL A 191 -26.74 9.59 4.09
C VAL A 191 -28.24 9.28 4.06
N ILE A 192 -28.62 8.00 4.15
CA ILE A 192 -30.05 7.60 4.21
C ILE A 192 -30.73 8.20 5.44
N PHE A 193 -30.06 8.20 6.59
CA PHE A 193 -30.60 8.75 7.81
C PHE A 193 -30.82 10.27 7.72
N LEU A 194 -29.82 11.02 7.22
CA LEU A 194 -29.90 12.47 7.04
C LEU A 194 -30.99 12.86 6.03
N THR A 195 -31.05 12.16 4.88
CA THR A 195 -32.07 12.42 3.86
C THR A 195 -33.49 12.11 4.37
N GLY A 196 -33.66 11.04 5.15
CA GLY A 196 -34.91 10.70 5.82
C GLY A 196 -35.38 11.78 6.80
N LEU A 197 -34.47 12.30 7.65
CA LEU A 197 -34.78 13.39 8.57
C LEU A 197 -35.20 14.67 7.84
N VAL A 198 -34.44 15.07 6.81
CA VAL A 198 -34.78 16.24 5.99
C VAL A 198 -36.13 16.05 5.30
N SER A 199 -36.39 14.87 4.71
CA SER A 199 -37.67 14.56 4.08
C SER A 199 -38.84 14.58 5.07
N MET A 200 -38.64 14.12 6.32
CA MET A 200 -39.67 14.17 7.35
C MET A 200 -39.99 15.61 7.76
N ILE A 201 -38.97 16.46 7.95
CA ILE A 201 -39.15 17.88 8.24
C ILE A 201 -39.87 18.58 7.08
N LEU A 202 -39.46 18.31 5.85
CA LEU A 202 -40.10 18.87 4.66
C LEU A 202 -41.56 18.42 4.53
N MET A 203 -41.85 17.13 4.71
CA MET A 203 -43.23 16.63 4.66
C MET A 203 -44.09 17.20 5.79
N ARG A 204 -43.50 17.39 6.98
CA ARG A 204 -44.20 18.00 8.12
C ARG A 204 -44.52 19.47 7.86
N THR A 205 -43.58 20.23 7.29
CA THR A 205 -43.78 21.64 6.94
C THR A 205 -44.79 21.77 5.79
N LEU A 206 -44.63 21.01 4.71
CA LEU A 206 -45.58 21.00 3.59
C LEU A 206 -47.00 20.63 4.00
N ARG A 207 -47.17 19.60 4.85
CA ARG A 207 -48.51 19.22 5.34
C ARG A 207 -49.13 20.32 6.20
N ASN A 208 -48.32 21.01 7.01
CA ASN A 208 -48.77 22.12 7.84
C ASN A 208 -49.13 23.34 7.00
N ASP A 209 -48.31 23.68 6.00
CA ASP A 209 -48.54 24.80 5.09
C ASP A 209 -49.76 24.53 4.20
N TYR A 210 -49.90 23.32 3.65
CA TYR A 210 -51.08 22.93 2.88
C TYR A 210 -52.36 23.01 3.72
N ALA A 211 -52.31 22.58 4.99
CA ALA A 211 -53.45 22.70 5.89
C ALA A 211 -53.77 24.16 6.25
N LYS A 212 -52.77 25.05 6.31
CA LYS A 212 -52.96 26.49 6.52
C LYS A 212 -53.66 27.12 5.30
N TYR A 213 -53.15 26.89 4.10
CA TYR A 213 -53.73 27.44 2.86
C TYR A 213 -55.14 26.90 2.58
N ALA A 214 -55.39 25.60 2.81
CA ALA A 214 -56.72 25.02 2.62
C ALA A 214 -57.78 25.58 3.59
N ARG A 215 -57.37 26.17 4.72
CA ARG A 215 -58.28 26.89 5.63
C ARG A 215 -58.52 28.33 5.17
N GLU A 216 -57.51 28.98 4.61
CA GLU A 216 -57.62 30.35 4.10
C GLU A 216 -58.53 30.45 2.87
N ASP A 217 -58.61 29.41 2.02
CA ASP A 217 -59.55 29.38 0.87
C ASP A 217 -61.04 29.20 1.27
N ASP A 218 -61.33 28.57 2.42
CA ASP A 218 -62.70 28.38 2.94
C ASP A 218 -63.21 29.62 3.73
N ASP A 219 -62.30 30.50 4.17
CA ASP A 219 -62.61 31.74 4.92
C ASP A 219 -62.73 32.97 4.00
N LEU A 220 -63.54 32.85 2.92
CA LEU A 220 -63.91 33.92 1.96
C LEU A 220 -64.58 35.17 2.62
N GLU A 221 -64.72 35.20 3.94
CA GLU A 221 -65.15 36.38 4.72
C GLU A 221 -64.00 37.14 5.43
N THR A 222 -62.72 36.83 5.17
CA THR A 222 -61.57 37.58 5.73
C THR A 222 -60.76 38.37 4.69
N LEU A 223 -61.46 39.06 3.78
CA LEU A 223 -60.89 40.10 2.90
C LEU A 223 -60.18 41.25 3.68
N GLU A 224 -60.24 41.28 5.01
CA GLU A 224 -59.53 42.25 5.87
C GLU A 224 -58.12 41.79 6.32
N ARG A 225 -57.66 40.58 5.96
CA ARG A 225 -56.30 40.11 6.30
C ARG A 225 -55.32 39.99 5.12
N ASP A 226 -55.73 40.40 3.93
CA ASP A 226 -54.91 40.43 2.70
C ASP A 226 -53.72 41.42 2.72
N VAL A 227 -53.49 42.13 3.84
CA VAL A 227 -52.40 43.11 3.99
C VAL A 227 -51.27 42.61 4.91
N SER A 228 -51.44 41.49 5.63
CA SER A 228 -50.53 41.14 6.73
C SER A 228 -49.49 40.04 6.45
N GLU A 229 -49.59 39.25 5.38
CA GLU A 229 -48.63 38.16 5.11
C GLU A 229 -48.29 37.99 3.61
N GLU A 230 -47.89 39.07 2.93
CA GLU A 230 -46.94 38.93 1.83
C GLU A 230 -45.66 38.31 2.42
N SER A 231 -45.56 36.99 2.35
CA SER A 231 -44.47 36.17 2.89
C SER A 231 -43.12 36.82 2.59
N GLY A 232 -42.32 37.14 3.61
CA GLY A 232 -41.16 38.04 3.51
C GLY A 232 -40.15 37.70 2.40
N TRP A 233 -40.07 36.45 1.93
CA TRP A 233 -39.23 36.10 0.77
C TRP A 233 -39.72 36.71 -0.55
N LYS A 234 -41.03 36.96 -0.73
CA LYS A 234 -41.58 37.69 -1.88
C LYS A 234 -41.21 39.17 -1.86
N LEU A 235 -41.21 39.79 -0.68
CA LEU A 235 -40.71 41.16 -0.48
C LEU A 235 -39.20 41.28 -0.73
N VAL A 236 -38.44 40.21 -0.41
CA VAL A 236 -36.97 40.16 -0.52
C VAL A 236 -36.50 39.57 -1.88
N HIS A 237 -37.40 39.05 -2.72
CA HIS A 237 -37.04 38.49 -4.03
C HIS A 237 -36.30 39.52 -4.92
N GLY A 238 -36.61 40.81 -4.77
CA GLY A 238 -35.93 41.90 -5.46
C GLY A 238 -34.53 42.23 -4.92
N ASP A 239 -34.24 41.90 -3.65
CA ASP A 239 -32.94 42.15 -3.02
C ASP A 239 -31.86 41.13 -3.45
N VAL A 240 -32.25 39.98 -4.02
CA VAL A 240 -31.33 39.03 -4.67
C VAL A 240 -30.55 39.67 -5.82
N PHE A 241 -31.13 40.68 -6.48
CA PHE A 241 -30.50 41.41 -7.57
C PHE A 241 -29.70 42.64 -7.11
N ARG A 242 -29.67 42.93 -5.81
CA ARG A 242 -28.94 44.09 -5.29
C ARG A 242 -27.44 43.80 -5.29
N PRO A 243 -26.60 44.65 -5.92
CA PRO A 243 -25.17 44.41 -5.96
C PRO A 243 -24.60 44.44 -4.53
N PRO A 244 -23.79 43.44 -4.12
CA PRO A 244 -23.17 43.43 -2.80
C PRO A 244 -22.13 44.55 -2.68
N TYR A 245 -21.91 45.04 -1.45
CA TYR A 245 -20.99 46.16 -1.16
C TYR A 245 -19.59 45.99 -1.79
N ASN A 246 -19.09 44.75 -1.92
CA ASN A 246 -17.77 44.44 -2.48
C ASN A 246 -17.87 43.54 -3.74
N LEU A 247 -18.65 43.96 -4.74
CA LEU A 247 -18.87 43.20 -5.98
C LEU A 247 -17.57 42.79 -6.70
N VAL A 248 -16.57 43.68 -6.71
CA VAL A 248 -15.28 43.41 -7.36
C VAL A 248 -14.56 42.23 -6.71
N LEU A 249 -14.49 42.18 -5.37
CA LEU A 249 -13.85 41.10 -4.64
C LEU A 249 -14.59 39.77 -4.85
N LEU A 250 -15.93 39.79 -4.79
CA LEU A 250 -16.75 38.60 -5.04
C LEU A 250 -16.54 38.06 -6.45
N SER A 251 -16.54 38.95 -7.46
CA SER A 251 -16.29 38.56 -8.86
C SER A 251 -14.90 37.97 -9.07
N ALA A 252 -13.89 38.52 -8.38
CA ALA A 252 -12.52 38.01 -8.45
C ALA A 252 -12.41 36.62 -7.82
N VAL A 253 -13.02 36.40 -6.65
CA VAL A 253 -13.00 35.09 -5.96
C VAL A 253 -13.77 34.02 -6.74
N VAL A 254 -14.95 34.36 -7.28
CA VAL A 254 -15.74 33.43 -8.09
C VAL A 254 -15.02 33.12 -9.41
N GLY A 255 -14.43 34.13 -10.04
CA GLY A 255 -13.65 33.95 -11.27
C GLY A 255 -12.42 33.07 -11.07
N THR A 256 -11.63 33.31 -10.01
CA THR A 256 -10.47 32.47 -9.69
C THR A 256 -10.88 31.06 -9.29
N GLY A 257 -11.96 30.91 -8.50
CA GLY A 257 -12.51 29.61 -8.14
C GLY A 257 -12.95 28.80 -9.37
N ALA A 258 -13.64 29.41 -10.32
CA ALA A 258 -14.06 28.76 -11.56
C ALA A 258 -12.86 28.36 -12.44
N GLN A 259 -11.83 29.21 -12.54
CA GLN A 259 -10.59 28.89 -13.26
C GLN A 259 -9.85 27.72 -12.63
N LEU A 260 -9.76 27.68 -11.29
CA LEU A 260 -9.10 26.62 -10.55
C LEU A 260 -9.87 25.30 -10.67
N ALA A 261 -11.20 25.34 -10.58
CA ALA A 261 -12.06 24.18 -10.80
C ALA A 261 -11.92 23.61 -12.23
N LEU A 262 -11.88 24.47 -13.25
CA LEU A 262 -11.66 24.06 -14.64
C LEU A 262 -10.28 23.42 -14.83
N LEU A 263 -9.23 24.00 -14.24
CA LEU A 263 -7.88 23.47 -14.29
C LEU A 263 -7.82 22.08 -13.67
N VAL A 264 -8.39 21.90 -12.48
CA VAL A 264 -8.43 20.60 -11.78
C VAL A 264 -9.17 19.57 -12.63
N LEU A 265 -10.33 19.93 -13.21
CA LEU A 265 -11.10 19.06 -14.09
C LEU A 265 -10.27 18.63 -15.32
N LEU A 266 -9.60 19.56 -15.99
CA LEU A 266 -8.76 19.26 -17.16
C LEU A 266 -7.58 18.35 -16.82
N VAL A 267 -6.92 18.57 -15.68
CA VAL A 267 -5.83 17.72 -15.21
C VAL A 267 -6.33 16.29 -14.95
N ILE A 268 -7.50 16.14 -14.33
CA ILE A 268 -8.13 14.83 -14.11
C ILE A 268 -8.43 14.13 -15.45
N LEU A 269 -9.02 14.85 -16.41
CA LEU A 269 -9.32 14.29 -17.73
C LEU A 269 -8.05 13.88 -18.48
N LEU A 270 -7.00 14.70 -18.44
CA LEU A 270 -5.71 14.36 -19.05
C LEU A 270 -5.04 13.17 -18.37
N ALA A 271 -5.17 13.03 -17.05
CA ALA A 271 -4.66 11.87 -16.33
C ALA A 271 -5.40 10.60 -16.75
N ILE A 272 -6.74 10.65 -16.87
CA ILE A 272 -7.55 9.52 -17.34
C ILE A 272 -7.19 9.15 -18.79
N VAL A 273 -7.08 10.13 -19.69
CA VAL A 273 -6.69 9.88 -21.08
C VAL A 273 -5.26 9.38 -21.17
N GLY A 274 -4.33 9.92 -20.38
CA GLY A 274 -2.93 9.52 -20.34
C GLY A 274 -2.73 8.08 -19.88
N THR A 275 -3.44 7.65 -18.83
CA THR A 275 -3.39 6.24 -18.39
C THR A 275 -4.00 5.31 -19.44
N LEU A 276 -5.06 5.74 -20.13
CA LEU A 276 -5.69 4.97 -21.21
C LEU A 276 -4.80 4.88 -22.46
N TYR A 277 -4.08 5.95 -22.79
CA TYR A 277 -3.14 6.01 -23.92
C TYR A 277 -1.89 5.17 -23.67
N VAL A 278 -1.32 5.24 -22.46
CA VAL A 278 -0.20 4.37 -22.05
C VAL A 278 -0.62 2.89 -22.07
N GLY A 279 -1.86 2.58 -21.66
CA GLY A 279 -2.42 1.23 -21.76
C GLY A 279 -2.60 0.73 -23.21
N TYR A 280 -2.99 1.60 -24.13
CA TYR A 280 -3.19 1.23 -25.54
C TYR A 280 -1.87 1.01 -26.30
N VAL A 281 -0.86 1.87 -26.08
CA VAL A 281 0.47 1.72 -26.71
C VAL A 281 1.20 0.46 -26.19
N ALA A 282 0.99 0.09 -24.91
CA ALA A 282 1.53 -1.14 -24.34
C ALA A 282 0.84 -2.44 -24.80
N SER A 283 -0.25 -2.35 -25.57
CA SER A 283 -0.97 -3.50 -26.15
C SER A 283 -0.69 -3.72 -27.64
N MET A 284 -0.04 -2.76 -28.33
CA MET A 284 0.25 -2.81 -29.77
C MET A 284 1.71 -3.09 -30.12
N ASN A 285 2.60 -3.21 -29.12
CA ASN A 285 3.99 -3.68 -29.26
C ASN A 285 4.21 -4.95 -28.44
#